data_AF-A0A0P4WHZ4-F1
#
_entry.id   AF-A0A0P4WHZ4-F1
#
_cell.length_a   1.000
_cell.length_b   1.000
_cell.length_c   1.000
_cell.angle_alpha   90.00
_cell.angle_beta   90.00
_cell.angle_gamma   90.00
#
_symmetry.space_group_name_H-M   'P 1'
#
loop_
_entity.id
_entity.type
_entity.pdbx_description
1 polymer ?
#
loop_
_entity_poly.entity_id
_entity_poly.type
_entity_poly.pdbx_seq_one_letter_code
_entity_poly.pdbx_strand_id
1 'polypeptide(L)'
;MERDIQNHLFIEAGQYNDNLYGTSVASVKEVAEKGKHCILDVSGNAIKRLQVAQLYPIAIFIKPRSAEQIMEWNKRMTEEQARKTYERALKVEGDFGEYFTAIVAGDTPEEVYARVKDLIHHHSGPKIWVTCKEKL
;
A
#
# COMPACT_ATOMS: atom_id res chain seq x y z
N MET A 1 -3.98 -24.03 -4.52
CA MET A 1 -4.33 -22.61 -4.30
C MET A 1 -5.33 -22.42 -3.16
N GLU A 2 -6.55 -22.98 -3.18
CA GLU A 2 -7.52 -22.76 -2.08
C GLU A 2 -6.99 -23.17 -0.70
N ARG A 3 -6.35 -24.34 -0.61
CA ARG A 3 -5.66 -24.80 0.60
C ARG A 3 -4.52 -23.86 1.03
N ASP A 4 -3.83 -23.28 0.06
CA ASP A 4 -2.70 -22.36 0.29
C ASP A 4 -3.18 -20.98 0.78
N ILE A 5 -4.35 -20.54 0.31
CA ILE A 5 -5.05 -19.36 0.82
C ILE A 5 -5.44 -19.55 2.29
N GLN A 6 -6.00 -20.72 2.63
CA GLN A 6 -6.34 -21.08 4.02
C GLN A 6 -5.12 -21.16 4.93
N ASN A 7 -3.98 -21.60 4.38
CA ASN A 7 -2.70 -21.67 5.09
C ASN A 7 -1.96 -20.33 5.18
N HIS A 8 -2.61 -19.20 4.85
CA HIS A 8 -2.02 -17.86 4.89
C HIS A 8 -0.75 -17.69 4.04
N LEU A 9 -0.62 -18.43 2.93
CA LEU A 9 0.54 -18.33 2.02
C LEU A 9 0.46 -17.10 1.08
N PHE A 10 -0.65 -16.37 1.12
CA PHE A 10 -0.91 -15.19 0.30
C PHE A 10 -1.13 -13.94 1.15
N ILE A 11 -0.51 -12.84 0.73
CA ILE A 11 -0.76 -11.51 1.30
C ILE A 11 -2.09 -10.93 0.80
N GLU A 12 -2.50 -11.32 -0.40
CA GLU A 12 -3.81 -11.01 -0.97
C GLU A 12 -4.17 -12.09 -1.97
N ALA A 13 -5.45 -12.45 -2.03
CA ALA A 13 -5.99 -13.40 -3.00
C ALA A 13 -7.42 -13.02 -3.36
N GLY A 14 -7.83 -13.31 -4.58
CA GLY A 14 -9.16 -13.02 -5.11
C GLY A 14 -9.52 -13.93 -6.28
N GLN A 15 -10.75 -13.80 -6.76
CA GLN A 15 -11.27 -14.56 -7.90
C GLN A 15 -11.68 -13.59 -9.01
N TYR A 16 -11.31 -13.90 -10.25
CA TYR A 16 -11.72 -13.16 -11.43
C TYR A 16 -11.97 -14.13 -12.59
N ASN A 17 -13.13 -14.03 -13.24
CA ASN A 17 -13.58 -14.97 -14.29
C ASN A 17 -13.37 -16.44 -13.89
N ASP A 18 -13.82 -16.82 -12.69
CA ASP A 18 -13.67 -18.17 -12.11
C ASP A 18 -12.25 -18.70 -11.94
N ASN A 19 -11.25 -17.83 -12.08
CA ASN A 19 -9.86 -18.14 -11.82
C ASN A 19 -9.38 -17.46 -10.54
N LEU A 20 -8.60 -18.17 -9.74
CA LEU A 20 -8.01 -17.65 -8.52
C LEU A 20 -6.69 -16.94 -8.83
N TYR A 21 -6.53 -15.75 -8.27
CA TYR A 21 -5.33 -14.94 -8.33
C TYR A 21 -4.87 -14.60 -6.92
N GLY A 22 -3.57 -14.40 -6.75
CA GLY A 22 -3.03 -13.99 -5.46
C GLY A 22 -1.56 -13.67 -5.51
N THR A 23 -1.16 -12.80 -4.60
CA THR A 23 0.24 -12.43 -4.38
C THR A 23 0.75 -13.25 -3.21
N SER A 24 1.67 -14.19 -3.47
CA SER A 24 2.20 -15.07 -2.43
C SER A 24 3.24 -14.36 -1.57
N VAL A 25 3.34 -14.76 -0.31
CA VAL A 25 4.40 -14.26 0.59
C VAL A 25 5.79 -14.61 0.04
N ALA A 26 5.92 -15.81 -0.54
CA ALA A 26 7.17 -16.31 -1.09
C ALA A 26 7.67 -15.47 -2.27
N SER A 27 6.79 -15.05 -3.19
CA SER A 27 7.21 -14.24 -4.34
C SER A 27 7.69 -12.85 -3.93
N VAL A 28 7.03 -12.23 -2.94
CA VAL A 28 7.47 -10.94 -2.38
C VAL A 28 8.83 -11.08 -1.71
N LYS A 29 9.02 -12.15 -0.92
CA LYS A 29 10.29 -12.43 -0.24
C LYS A 29 11.44 -12.65 -1.22
N GLU A 30 11.20 -13.39 -2.30
CA GLU A 30 12.21 -13.65 -3.34
C GLU A 30 12.73 -12.35 -3.99
N VAL A 31 11.84 -11.39 -4.25
CA VAL A 31 12.25 -10.08 -4.80
C VAL A 31 13.06 -9.29 -3.78
N ALA A 32 12.64 -9.29 -2.51
CA ALA A 32 13.32 -8.59 -1.43
C ALA A 32 14.73 -9.17 -1.18
N GLU A 33 14.89 -10.49 -1.19
CA GLU A 33 16.18 -11.17 -1.01
C GLU A 33 17.17 -10.91 -2.15
N LYS A 34 16.67 -10.52 -3.34
CA LYS A 34 17.49 -10.04 -4.45
C LYS A 34 17.93 -8.57 -4.30
N GLY A 35 17.67 -7.96 -3.14
CA GLY A 35 18.02 -6.56 -2.85
C GLY A 35 17.18 -5.54 -3.61
N LYS A 36 15.95 -5.91 -4.03
CA LYS A 36 15.03 -5.04 -4.77
C LYS A 36 13.80 -4.71 -3.95
N HIS A 37 13.25 -3.51 -4.14
CA HIS A 37 11.92 -3.17 -3.64
C HIS A 37 10.85 -3.81 -4.53
N CYS A 38 9.99 -4.63 -3.92
CA CYS A 38 8.81 -5.18 -4.59
C CYS A 38 7.68 -4.14 -4.55
N ILE A 39 7.26 -3.65 -5.71
CA ILE A 39 6.06 -2.79 -5.82
C ILE A 39 4.83 -3.69 -5.81
N LEU A 40 3.92 -3.43 -4.87
CA LEU A 40 2.74 -4.26 -4.64
C LEU A 40 1.47 -3.49 -4.97
N ASP A 41 0.67 -4.04 -5.88
CA ASP A 41 -0.70 -3.59 -6.14
C ASP A 41 -1.65 -4.44 -5.29
N VAL A 42 -1.83 -4.03 -4.04
CA VAL A 42 -2.62 -4.73 -3.01
C VAL A 42 -3.33 -3.77 -2.07
N SER A 43 -4.35 -4.23 -1.35
CA SER A 43 -5.04 -3.42 -0.33
C SER A 43 -4.24 -3.26 0.97
N GLY A 44 -4.67 -2.32 1.83
CA GLY A 44 -4.09 -2.10 3.17
C GLY A 44 -4.08 -3.35 4.07
N ASN A 45 -4.95 -4.33 3.80
CA ASN A 45 -4.96 -5.61 4.52
C ASN A 45 -3.65 -6.40 4.36
N ALA A 46 -2.97 -6.24 3.23
CA ALA A 46 -1.71 -6.91 2.97
C ALA A 46 -0.58 -6.43 3.89
N ILE A 47 -0.64 -5.18 4.40
CA ILE A 47 0.39 -4.60 5.28
C ILE A 47 0.56 -5.48 6.54
N LYS A 48 -0.56 -5.84 7.18
CA LYS A 48 -0.57 -6.71 8.36
C LYS A 48 0.01 -8.08 8.07
N ARG A 49 -0.37 -8.67 6.93
CA ARG A 49 0.08 -10.01 6.53
C ARG A 49 1.57 -10.05 6.25
N LEU A 50 2.11 -9.00 5.63
CA LEU A 50 3.55 -8.83 5.43
C LEU A 50 4.29 -8.73 6.77
N GLN A 51 3.81 -7.90 7.71
CA GLN A 51 4.41 -7.76 9.04
C GLN A 51 4.44 -9.10 9.82
N VAL A 52 3.35 -9.88 9.76
CA VAL A 52 3.31 -11.24 10.33
C VAL A 52 4.35 -12.15 9.69
N ALA A 53 4.56 -12.03 8.37
CA ALA A 53 5.59 -12.76 7.64
C ALA A 53 7.02 -12.19 7.84
N GLN A 54 7.22 -11.24 8.77
CA GLN A 54 8.49 -10.56 9.02
C GLN A 54 9.03 -9.81 7.79
N LEU A 55 8.14 -9.41 6.88
CA LEU A 55 8.41 -8.50 5.79
C LEU A 55 7.79 -7.15 6.16
N TYR A 56 8.61 -6.12 6.39
CA TYR A 56 8.11 -4.82 6.82
C TYR A 56 8.00 -3.88 5.60
N PRO A 57 6.80 -3.67 5.03
CA PRO A 57 6.66 -2.85 3.84
C PRO A 57 6.80 -1.35 4.17
N ILE A 58 7.24 -0.58 3.18
CA ILE A 58 7.13 0.88 3.18
C ILE A 58 5.74 1.23 2.64
N ALA A 59 4.77 1.44 3.53
CA ALA A 59 3.38 1.73 3.17
C ALA A 59 3.15 3.24 3.14
N ILE A 60 3.04 3.83 1.94
CA ILE A 60 2.87 5.27 1.75
C ILE A 60 1.44 5.55 1.28
N PHE A 61 0.68 6.30 2.07
CA PHE A 61 -0.66 6.75 1.70
C PHE A 61 -0.61 8.12 1.02
N ILE A 62 -1.09 8.20 -0.21
CA ILE A 62 -1.26 9.48 -0.91
C ILE A 62 -2.61 10.07 -0.50
N LYS A 63 -2.57 11.13 0.30
CA LYS A 63 -3.75 11.80 0.83
C LYS A 63 -4.19 12.93 -0.12
N PRO A 64 -5.29 12.76 -0.87
CA PRO A 64 -5.89 13.87 -1.60
C PRO A 64 -6.50 14.88 -0.61
N ARG A 65 -6.46 16.17 -0.95
CA ARG A 65 -7.10 17.24 -0.17
C ARG A 65 -8.58 17.37 -0.45
N SER A 66 -8.99 17.03 -1.69
CA SER A 66 -10.37 17.10 -2.13
C SER A 66 -10.61 16.29 -3.40
N ALA A 67 -11.88 16.18 -3.81
CA ALA A 67 -12.25 15.56 -5.08
C ALA A 67 -11.77 16.39 -6.27
N GLU A 68 -11.77 17.72 -6.15
CA GLU A 68 -11.29 18.65 -7.17
C GLU A 68 -9.80 18.43 -7.47
N GLN A 69 -8.99 18.24 -6.42
CA GLN A 69 -7.57 17.92 -6.60
C GLN A 69 -7.36 16.60 -7.37
N ILE A 70 -8.18 15.59 -7.13
CA ILE A 70 -8.12 14.33 -7.89
C ILE A 70 -8.41 14.57 -9.38
N MET A 71 -9.36 15.46 -9.70
CA MET A 71 -9.65 15.83 -11.08
C MET A 71 -8.52 16.66 -11.71
N GLU A 72 -7.86 17.52 -10.94
CA GLU A 72 -6.69 18.26 -11.41
C GLU A 72 -5.53 17.32 -11.79
N TRP A 73 -5.30 16.29 -10.97
CA TRP A 73 -4.29 15.26 -11.24
C TRP A 73 -4.68 14.33 -12.39
N ASN A 74 -5.97 14.04 -12.54
CA ASN A 74 -6.49 13.19 -13.60
C ASN A 74 -7.69 13.83 -14.31
N LYS A 75 -7.38 14.65 -15.33
CA LYS A 75 -8.36 15.38 -16.15
C LYS A 75 -9.36 14.49 -16.91
N ARG A 76 -9.16 13.17 -16.92
CA ARG A 76 -10.08 12.21 -17.56
C ARG A 76 -11.17 11.71 -16.61
N MET A 77 -11.05 11.96 -15.31
CA MET A 77 -12.05 11.55 -14.32
C MET A 77 -13.24 12.50 -14.32
N THR A 78 -14.44 11.91 -14.22
CA THR A 78 -15.66 12.69 -13.94
C THR A 78 -15.69 13.13 -12.49
N GLU A 79 -16.45 14.18 -12.18
CA GLU A 79 -16.66 14.65 -10.80
C GLU A 79 -17.20 13.55 -9.89
N GLU A 80 -18.14 12.73 -10.39
CA GLU A 80 -18.68 11.60 -9.62
C GLU A 80 -17.59 10.55 -9.31
N GLN A 81 -16.72 10.25 -10.27
CA GLN A 81 -15.59 9.33 -10.06
C GLN A 81 -14.60 9.90 -9.04
N ALA A 82 -14.29 11.19 -9.14
CA ALA A 82 -13.37 11.86 -8.23
C ALA A 82 -13.91 11.90 -6.79
N ARG A 83 -15.21 12.20 -6.61
CA ARG A 83 -15.88 12.13 -5.30
C ARG A 83 -15.80 10.71 -4.71
N LYS A 84 -16.11 9.69 -5.49
CA LYS A 84 -16.00 8.28 -5.05
C LYS A 84 -14.57 7.91 -4.66
N THR A 85 -13.58 8.37 -5.41
CA THR A 85 -12.15 8.14 -5.09
C THR A 85 -11.75 8.86 -3.80
N TYR A 86 -12.20 10.10 -3.61
CA TYR A 86 -11.95 10.86 -2.37
C TYR A 86 -12.56 10.17 -1.14
N GLU A 87 -13.82 9.73 -1.23
CA GLU A 87 -14.49 8.99 -0.15
C GLU A 87 -13.78 7.67 0.18
N ARG A 88 -13.32 6.96 -0.86
CA ARG A 88 -12.49 5.75 -0.68
C ARG A 88 -11.18 6.07 0.02
N ALA A 89 -10.52 7.17 -0.33
CA ALA A 89 -9.28 7.59 0.30
C ALA A 89 -9.50 7.89 1.80
N LEU A 90 -10.57 8.61 2.16
CA LEU A 90 -10.92 8.87 3.57
C LEU A 90 -11.19 7.58 4.35
N LYS A 91 -11.89 6.62 3.72
CA LYS A 91 -12.13 5.32 4.34
C LYS A 91 -10.82 4.54 4.55
N VAL A 92 -9.94 4.52 3.55
CA VAL A 92 -8.63 3.87 3.65
C VAL A 92 -7.76 4.51 4.74
N GLU A 93 -7.79 5.84 4.86
CA GLU A 93 -7.11 6.54 5.95
C GLU A 93 -7.65 6.17 7.33
N GLY A 94 -8.98 6.12 7.48
CA GLY A 94 -9.62 5.71 8.73
C GLY A 94 -9.36 4.25 9.11
N ASP A 95 -9.43 3.34 8.14
CA ASP A 95 -9.29 1.90 8.37
C ASP A 95 -7.82 1.47 8.58
N PHE A 96 -6.86 2.16 7.93
CA PHE A 96 -5.47 1.73 7.87
C PHE A 96 -4.43 2.75 8.33
N GLY A 97 -4.84 3.91 8.83
CA GLY A 97 -3.93 5.01 9.19
C GLY A 97 -2.78 4.62 10.10
N GLU A 98 -3.03 3.72 11.07
CA GLU A 98 -2.00 3.22 12.00
C GLU A 98 -0.94 2.30 11.35
N TYR A 99 -1.22 1.76 10.16
CA TYR A 99 -0.32 0.84 9.45
C TYR A 99 0.54 1.54 8.40
N PHE A 100 0.26 2.81 8.09
CA PHE A 100 1.07 3.55 7.13
C PHE A 100 2.41 3.95 7.73
N THR A 101 3.47 3.74 6.95
CA THR A 101 4.80 4.25 7.25
C THR A 101 4.83 5.77 7.11
N ALA A 102 4.12 6.30 6.11
CA ALA A 102 4.04 7.73 5.87
C ALA A 102 2.74 8.12 5.15
N ILE A 103 2.32 9.36 5.36
CA ILE A 103 1.23 10.00 4.62
C ILE A 103 1.83 11.16 3.82
N VAL A 104 1.54 11.20 2.52
CA VAL A 104 2.02 12.24 1.62
C VAL A 104 0.82 12.99 1.03
N ALA A 105 0.87 14.32 1.12
CA ALA A 105 0.02 15.22 0.35
C ALA A 105 0.92 16.14 -0.47
N GLY A 106 0.41 16.68 -1.57
CA GLY A 106 1.11 17.64 -2.43
C GLY A 106 0.10 18.38 -3.29
N ASP A 107 0.55 19.42 -3.99
CA ASP A 107 -0.29 20.17 -4.92
C ASP A 107 -0.28 19.53 -6.31
N THR A 108 0.90 19.03 -6.72
CA THR A 108 1.11 18.43 -8.04
C THR A 108 1.50 16.94 -7.97
N PRO A 109 1.15 16.13 -8.98
CA PRO A 109 1.62 14.75 -9.07
C PRO A 109 3.15 14.62 -9.01
N GLU A 110 3.86 15.57 -9.59
CA GLU A 110 5.33 15.60 -9.62
C GLU A 110 5.93 15.79 -8.22
N GLU A 111 5.34 16.68 -7.42
CA GLU A 111 5.73 16.89 -6.02
C GLU A 111 5.47 15.63 -5.18
N VAL A 112 4.28 15.03 -5.33
CA VAL A 112 3.91 13.79 -4.64
C VAL A 112 4.88 12.68 -5.02
N TYR A 113 5.21 12.53 -6.30
CA TYR A 113 6.15 11.54 -6.79
C TYR A 113 7.57 11.75 -6.22
N ALA A 114 8.05 12.98 -6.18
CA ALA A 114 9.34 13.30 -5.57
C ALA A 114 9.37 12.90 -4.08
N ARG A 115 8.35 13.29 -3.32
CA ARG A 115 8.22 12.93 -1.89
C ARG A 115 8.13 11.43 -1.65
N VAL A 116 7.41 10.70 -2.50
CA VAL A 116 7.33 9.23 -2.42
C VAL A 116 8.71 8.61 -2.59
N LYS A 117 9.52 9.06 -3.56
CA LYS A 117 10.89 8.58 -3.73
C LYS A 117 11.77 8.87 -2.53
N ASP A 118 11.67 10.07 -1.97
CA ASP A 118 12.45 10.47 -0.79
C ASP A 118 12.08 9.62 0.43
N LEU A 119 10.78 9.35 0.63
CA LEU A 119 10.29 8.46 1.69
C LEU A 119 10.80 7.03 1.51
N ILE A 120 10.75 6.48 0.28
CA ILE A 120 11.29 5.15 0.00
C ILE A 120 12.79 5.11 0.34
N HIS A 121 13.55 6.11 -0.08
CA HIS A 121 14.98 6.20 0.22
C HIS A 121 15.27 6.32 1.73
N HIS A 122 14.49 7.13 2.44
CA HIS A 122 14.63 7.31 3.88
C HIS A 122 14.35 6.01 4.65
N HIS A 123 13.35 5.24 4.21
CA HIS A 123 12.94 4.00 4.87
C HIS A 123 13.62 2.74 4.32
N SER A 124 14.51 2.84 3.32
CA SER A 124 15.24 1.69 2.75
C SER A 124 16.53 1.32 3.50
N GLY A 125 16.83 1.99 4.62
CA GLY A 125 18.06 1.76 5.38
C GLY A 125 18.18 0.34 5.96
N PRO A 126 19.40 -0.10 6.33
CA PRO A 126 19.63 -1.42 6.95
C PRO A 126 19.03 -1.53 8.37
N LYS A 127 18.61 -0.39 8.95
CA LYS A 127 17.93 -0.30 10.23
C LYS A 127 16.61 0.42 10.00
N ILE A 128 15.52 -0.20 10.43
CA ILE A 128 14.17 0.32 10.28
C ILE A 128 13.45 0.34 11.62
N TRP A 129 12.48 1.24 11.76
CA TRP A 129 11.56 1.25 12.89
C TRP A 129 10.42 0.29 12.63
N VAL A 130 10.16 -0.61 13.57
CA VAL A 130 9.05 -1.56 13.53
C VAL A 130 8.23 -1.41 14.81
N THR A 131 6.95 -1.78 14.74
CA THR A 131 6.06 -1.72 15.91
C THR A 131 6.59 -2.61 17.04
N CYS A 132 6.71 -2.04 18.24
CA CYS A 132 7.03 -2.80 19.44
C CYS A 132 5.79 -3.60 19.89
N LYS A 133 6.00 -4.85 20.33
CA LYS A 133 4.91 -5.69 20.87
C LYS A 133 4.55 -5.32 22.32
N GLU A 134 5.41 -4.56 22.99
CA GLU A 134 5.19 -4.12 24.36
C GLU A 134 4.23 -2.92 24.36
N LYS A 135 3.25 -2.97 25.27
CA LYS A 135 2.34 -1.84 25.50
C LYS A 135 3.06 -0.79 26.35
N LEU A 136 2.82 0.48 26.04
CA LEU A 136 3.24 1.62 26.84
C LEU A 136 2.62 1.59 28.25
#